data_AF-A0A2T0MWA7-F1
#
_entry.id   AF-A0A2T0MWA7-F1
#
_cell.length_a   1.000
_cell.length_b   1.000
_cell.length_c   1.000
_cell.angle_alpha   90.00
_cell.angle_beta   90.00
_cell.angle_gamma   90.00
#
_symmetry.space_group_name_H-M   'P 1'
#
loop_
_entity.id
_entity.type
_entity.pdbx_description
1 polymer ?
#
loop_
_entity_poly.entity_id
_entity_poly.type
_entity_poly.pdbx_seq_one_letter_code
_entity_poly.pdbx_strand_id
1 'polypeptide(L)'
;MEFQGWSEGLALRPRDYLGKGDSLAAVVRAAGPYQGESLYLLALGTATTMARLHLGGIAGLRLRPGNVVIGAGGQASFAPGPRDAEFPAQDVKDWADVIVFAGTGHMAGGGVEPDLDRLLPALRAVIDECRRPDPFARPTAVDLVRILLGHSGGARGATVHELLLEAERRTRPYEPEPPADDPVPAPLWRRPAYLAGLAVGVLAVAVAAGTVVLISGRVTPPSSAARPAVNDVTAAIGRRTATFEQRTELSRYDETVVADGRLSFDANAATAYDMKLTCGNAPRTTRVSLVGRSGVAAGVPFDAVRPPLEPCDQSRAPSVRDLSSPHSIQALIDAAESNVTSTPAAGGRTITGSALAHRVRGEEGLAAYAGTSAEGPIEFTLRVDAKGLPISLKLHLESRADGTRDVETVYRDWRAFEAIEGETPNG
;
A
#
# COMPACT_ATOMS: atom_id res chain seq x y z
N MET A 1 47.98 3.44 6.20
CA MET A 1 46.61 3.61 6.73
C MET A 1 45.81 2.43 6.19
N GLU A 2 45.77 1.36 6.97
CA GLU A 2 44.97 0.18 6.64
C GLU A 2 43.49 0.52 6.89
N PHE A 3 42.67 0.23 5.88
CA PHE A 3 41.22 0.28 5.99
C PHE A 3 40.80 -0.79 7.00
N GLN A 4 40.37 -0.37 8.20
CA GLN A 4 39.68 -1.26 9.12
C GLN A 4 38.30 -1.58 8.52
N GLY A 5 38.24 -2.70 7.81
CA GLY A 5 36.99 -3.28 7.34
C GLY A 5 36.05 -3.56 8.51
N TRP A 6 34.77 -3.31 8.27
CA TRP A 6 33.65 -3.63 9.15
C TRP A 6 33.49 -5.15 9.30
N SER A 7 34.42 -5.84 9.96
CA SER A 7 34.35 -7.29 10.14
C SER A 7 34.76 -7.82 11.51
N GLU A 8 35.00 -6.97 12.52
CA GLU A 8 35.27 -7.40 13.91
C GLU A 8 34.33 -6.76 14.94
N GLY A 9 33.34 -5.97 14.49
CA GLY A 9 32.25 -5.50 15.35
C GLY A 9 31.18 -6.57 15.45
N LEU A 10 30.84 -7.00 16.66
CA LEU A 10 29.76 -7.94 17.00
C LEU A 10 28.47 -7.64 16.23
N ALA A 11 28.32 -8.19 15.03
CA ALA A 11 27.02 -8.23 14.36
C ALA A 11 26.12 -9.09 15.23
N LEU A 12 25.13 -8.47 15.88
CA LEU A 12 24.11 -9.17 16.66
C LEU A 12 23.61 -10.37 15.85
N ARG A 13 23.75 -11.57 16.40
CA ARG A 13 23.16 -12.78 15.81
C ARG A 13 21.64 -12.66 15.99
N PRO A 14 20.81 -13.21 15.10
CA PRO A 14 19.34 -13.14 15.21
C PRO A 14 18.80 -13.45 16.62
N ARG A 15 19.37 -14.45 17.30
CA ARG A 15 19.04 -14.81 18.70
C ARG A 15 19.31 -13.72 19.75
N ASP A 16 20.19 -12.77 19.46
CA ASP A 16 20.59 -11.70 20.38
C ASP A 16 19.50 -10.61 20.47
N TYR A 17 18.50 -10.60 19.58
CA TYR A 17 17.43 -9.58 19.55
C TYR A 17 16.03 -10.10 19.17
N LEU A 18 15.88 -11.34 18.66
CA LEU A 18 14.57 -11.94 18.32
C LEU A 18 13.95 -12.82 19.41
N GLY A 19 14.62 -12.97 20.56
CA GLY A 19 14.17 -13.80 21.67
C GLY A 19 14.69 -15.24 21.64
N LYS A 20 14.19 -16.09 22.55
CA LYS A 20 14.61 -17.49 22.70
C LYS A 20 14.01 -18.35 21.57
N GLY A 21 14.84 -19.12 20.87
CA GLY A 21 14.44 -20.06 19.82
C GLY A 21 15.62 -20.50 18.96
N ASP A 22 15.36 -21.43 18.04
CA ASP A 22 16.34 -21.92 17.07
C ASP A 22 16.07 -21.34 15.68
N SER A 23 17.11 -21.13 14.87
CA SER A 23 16.90 -20.73 13.47
C SER A 23 16.13 -21.81 12.71
N LEU A 24 15.28 -21.45 11.75
CA LEU A 24 14.59 -22.38 10.87
C LEU A 24 15.57 -23.36 10.19
N ALA A 25 16.75 -22.89 9.79
CA ALA A 25 17.82 -23.74 9.27
C ALA A 25 18.28 -24.83 10.25
N ALA A 26 18.35 -24.51 11.54
CA ALA A 26 18.71 -25.47 12.58
C ALA A 26 17.56 -26.46 12.84
N VAL A 27 16.33 -25.96 12.90
CA VAL A 27 15.13 -26.80 13.09
C VAL A 27 14.98 -27.80 11.94
N VAL A 28 15.05 -27.35 10.69
CA VAL A 28 14.93 -28.22 9.50
C VAL A 28 16.08 -29.22 9.43
N ARG A 29 17.30 -28.85 9.86
CA ARG A 29 18.43 -29.78 9.93
C ARG A 29 18.23 -30.87 10.98
N ALA A 30 17.63 -30.52 12.12
CA ALA A 30 17.44 -31.44 13.24
C ALA A 30 16.20 -32.34 13.08
N ALA A 31 15.08 -31.77 12.63
CA ALA A 31 13.78 -32.43 12.58
C ALA A 31 13.32 -32.79 11.15
N GLY A 32 14.03 -32.31 10.13
CA GLY A 32 13.64 -32.45 8.73
C GLY A 32 12.69 -31.33 8.24
N PRO A 33 12.29 -31.36 6.96
CA PRO A 33 11.41 -30.36 6.38
C PRO A 33 9.99 -30.38 6.98
N TYR A 34 9.37 -29.22 7.07
CA TYR A 34 7.97 -29.03 7.46
C TYR A 34 7.03 -29.60 6.39
N GLN A 35 5.87 -30.11 6.80
CA GLN A 35 4.90 -30.74 5.90
C GLN A 35 3.46 -30.42 6.33
N GLY A 36 2.54 -30.47 5.37
CA GLY A 36 1.10 -30.33 5.62
C GLY A 36 0.74 -29.04 6.37
N GLU A 37 -0.03 -29.19 7.45
CA GLU A 37 -0.54 -28.07 8.23
C GLU A 37 0.57 -27.24 8.90
N SER A 38 1.66 -27.85 9.37
CA SER A 38 2.73 -27.11 10.04
C SER A 38 3.48 -26.18 9.07
N LEU A 39 3.70 -26.63 7.82
CA LEU A 39 4.26 -25.79 6.76
C LEU A 39 3.31 -24.65 6.39
N TYR A 40 2.01 -24.94 6.31
CA TYR A 40 0.99 -23.95 5.99
C TYR A 40 0.88 -22.87 7.11
N LEU A 41 0.87 -23.27 8.38
CA LEU A 41 0.84 -22.35 9.52
C LEU A 41 2.11 -21.50 9.60
N LEU A 42 3.28 -22.09 9.30
CA LEU A 42 4.54 -21.34 9.18
C LEU A 42 4.44 -20.30 8.07
N ALA A 43 3.92 -20.67 6.89
CA ALA A 43 3.71 -19.75 5.76
C ALA A 43 2.75 -18.61 6.14
N LEU A 44 1.58 -18.94 6.70
CA LEU A 44 0.58 -17.95 7.10
C LEU A 44 1.09 -17.00 8.19
N GLY A 45 1.75 -17.53 9.21
CA GLY A 45 2.27 -16.74 10.33
C GLY A 45 3.37 -15.78 9.89
N THR A 46 4.35 -16.28 9.12
CA THR A 46 5.44 -15.44 8.60
C THR A 46 4.95 -14.39 7.59
N ALA A 47 3.99 -14.73 6.73
CA ALA A 47 3.36 -13.76 5.83
C ALA A 47 2.59 -12.67 6.61
N THR A 48 1.93 -13.04 7.71
CA THR A 48 1.20 -12.11 8.58
C THR A 48 2.14 -11.15 9.30
N THR A 49 3.27 -11.65 9.84
CA THR A 49 4.32 -10.81 10.41
C THR A 49 4.91 -9.86 9.36
N MET A 50 5.23 -10.36 8.17
CA MET A 50 5.73 -9.55 7.07
C MET A 50 4.74 -8.46 6.67
N ALA A 51 3.45 -8.81 6.52
CA ALA A 51 2.40 -7.86 6.19
C ALA A 51 2.30 -6.74 7.24
N ARG A 52 2.45 -7.05 8.53
CA ARG A 52 2.47 -6.02 9.59
C ARG A 52 3.68 -5.11 9.54
N LEU A 53 4.84 -5.64 9.17
CA LEU A 53 6.06 -4.84 9.05
C LEU A 53 5.97 -3.93 7.82
N HIS A 54 5.52 -4.45 6.68
CA HIS A 54 5.20 -3.64 5.50
C HIS A 54 4.18 -2.55 5.85
N LEU A 55 3.09 -2.91 6.57
CA LEU A 55 2.08 -1.99 7.13
C LEU A 55 2.60 -0.93 8.13
N GLY A 56 3.83 -1.13 8.60
CA GLY A 56 4.56 -0.21 9.45
C GLY A 56 5.57 0.65 8.70
N GLY A 57 5.65 0.54 7.36
CA GLY A 57 6.68 1.15 6.53
C GLY A 57 8.06 0.49 6.65
N ILE A 58 8.11 -0.79 7.04
CA ILE A 58 9.36 -1.50 7.30
C ILE A 58 9.52 -2.65 6.30
N ALA A 59 10.46 -2.51 5.36
CA ALA A 59 10.85 -3.55 4.41
C ALA A 59 12.36 -3.89 4.50
N GLY A 60 12.90 -4.65 3.56
CA GLY A 60 14.29 -5.12 3.61
C GLY A 60 14.53 -6.14 4.72
N LEU A 61 13.52 -6.97 4.94
CA LEU A 61 13.53 -8.05 5.90
C LEU A 61 14.64 -9.02 5.50
N ARG A 62 15.54 -9.36 6.42
CA ARG A 62 16.68 -10.26 6.13
C ARG A 62 16.22 -11.73 6.07
N LEU A 63 15.14 -12.02 5.35
CA LEU A 63 14.45 -13.30 5.27
C LEU A 63 15.33 -14.36 4.62
N ARG A 64 15.97 -15.16 5.49
CA ARG A 64 16.80 -16.30 5.12
C ARG A 64 16.62 -17.37 6.19
N PRO A 65 16.81 -18.66 5.89
CA PRO A 65 16.58 -19.73 6.87
C PRO A 65 17.35 -19.57 8.20
N GLY A 66 18.52 -18.93 8.18
CA GLY A 66 19.30 -18.64 9.39
C GLY A 66 18.78 -17.48 10.25
N ASN A 67 17.91 -16.63 9.69
CA ASN A 67 17.42 -15.40 10.30
C ASN A 67 15.94 -15.45 10.70
N VAL A 68 15.24 -16.53 10.36
CA VAL A 68 13.92 -16.85 10.90
C VAL A 68 14.13 -17.69 12.14
N VAL A 69 13.68 -17.20 13.30
CA VAL A 69 13.76 -17.89 14.59
C VAL A 69 12.42 -18.56 14.86
N ILE A 70 12.46 -19.84 15.23
CA ILE A 70 11.32 -20.64 15.62
C ILE A 70 11.32 -20.77 17.14
N GLY A 71 10.27 -20.26 17.77
CA GLY A 71 10.05 -20.38 19.21
C GLY A 71 9.53 -21.75 19.61
N ALA A 72 9.53 -22.04 20.92
CA ALA A 72 9.10 -23.33 21.46
C ALA A 72 7.64 -23.69 21.15
N GLY A 73 6.78 -22.69 20.90
CA GLY A 73 5.39 -22.87 20.48
C GLY A 73 5.20 -22.97 18.95
N GLY A 74 6.29 -23.04 18.18
CA GLY A 74 6.25 -23.10 16.72
C GLY A 74 6.07 -21.74 16.03
N GLN A 75 5.98 -20.65 16.78
CA GLN A 75 5.90 -19.30 16.23
C GLN A 75 7.20 -18.91 15.54
N ALA A 76 7.08 -18.27 14.37
CA ALA A 76 8.23 -17.75 13.64
C ALA A 76 8.39 -16.25 13.89
N SER A 77 9.60 -15.81 14.19
CA SER A 77 9.98 -14.41 14.30
C SER A 77 11.20 -14.13 13.42
N PHE A 78 11.25 -12.94 12.84
CA PHE A 78 12.39 -12.46 12.07
C PHE A 78 12.44 -10.94 12.22
N ALA A 79 13.64 -10.39 12.00
CA ALA A 79 13.88 -9.00 12.30
C ALA A 79 13.71 -8.10 11.08
N PRO A 80 13.28 -6.85 11.31
CA PRO A 80 13.30 -5.84 10.27
C PRO A 80 14.73 -5.50 9.82
N GLY A 81 14.86 -5.09 8.56
CA GLY A 81 16.05 -4.41 8.07
C GLY A 81 16.18 -2.99 8.63
N PRO A 82 17.21 -2.24 8.23
CA PRO A 82 17.28 -0.80 8.50
C PRO A 82 16.03 -0.10 7.94
N ARG A 83 15.57 0.97 8.61
CA ARG A 83 14.29 1.66 8.30
C ARG A 83 14.24 2.35 6.93
N ASP A 84 15.35 2.41 6.20
CA ASP A 84 15.48 3.02 4.87
C ASP A 84 15.38 1.99 3.73
N ALA A 85 15.08 0.73 4.01
CA ALA A 85 14.95 -0.28 2.97
C ALA A 85 13.62 -0.15 2.22
N GLU A 86 13.69 0.16 0.93
CA GLU A 86 12.54 0.54 0.08
C GLU A 86 11.84 -0.64 -0.66
N PHE A 87 12.23 -1.90 -0.44
CA PHE A 87 11.85 -3.01 -1.35
C PHE A 87 10.96 -4.13 -0.75
N PRO A 88 9.66 -3.89 -0.48
CA PRO A 88 8.70 -4.93 -0.03
C PRO A 88 8.61 -6.14 -0.96
N ALA A 89 8.73 -5.95 -2.28
CA ALA A 89 8.64 -7.02 -3.26
C ALA A 89 9.84 -7.98 -3.22
N GLN A 90 10.98 -7.54 -2.70
CA GLN A 90 12.13 -8.43 -2.48
C GLN A 90 11.87 -9.34 -1.28
N ASP A 91 11.33 -8.81 -0.19
CA ASP A 91 10.95 -9.58 1.00
C ASP A 91 9.94 -10.68 0.66
N VAL A 92 8.99 -10.41 -0.24
CA VAL A 92 8.02 -11.40 -0.74
C VAL A 92 8.70 -12.57 -1.46
N LYS A 93 9.71 -12.29 -2.27
CA LYS A 93 10.49 -13.33 -2.94
C LYS A 93 11.34 -14.12 -1.92
N ASP A 94 12.00 -13.42 -1.01
CA ASP A 94 12.85 -14.03 0.01
C ASP A 94 12.01 -14.89 0.98
N TRP A 95 10.78 -14.47 1.29
CA TRP A 95 9.79 -15.25 2.01
C TRP A 95 9.46 -16.56 1.27
N ALA A 96 9.21 -16.50 -0.04
CA ALA A 96 8.92 -17.69 -0.84
C ALA A 96 10.11 -18.68 -0.82
N ASP A 97 11.35 -18.17 -0.92
CA ASP A 97 12.56 -18.98 -0.82
C ASP A 97 12.69 -19.65 0.57
N VAL A 98 12.33 -18.94 1.64
CA VAL A 98 12.26 -19.48 3.01
C VAL A 98 11.22 -20.60 3.13
N ILE A 99 10.04 -20.46 2.54
CA ILE A 99 8.98 -21.49 2.58
C ILE A 99 9.37 -22.72 1.74
N VAL A 100 10.01 -22.52 0.58
CA VAL A 100 10.59 -23.61 -0.21
C VAL A 100 11.62 -24.38 0.61
N PHE A 101 12.54 -23.68 1.29
CA PHE A 101 13.50 -24.33 2.17
C PHE A 101 12.81 -25.08 3.33
N ALA A 102 11.81 -24.45 3.95
CA ALA A 102 11.08 -25.09 5.05
C ALA A 102 10.44 -26.42 4.62
N GLY A 103 9.84 -26.48 3.41
CA GLY A 103 9.17 -27.67 2.90
C GLY A 103 10.08 -28.72 2.24
N THR A 104 11.28 -28.33 1.79
CA THR A 104 12.16 -29.21 0.99
C THR A 104 13.51 -29.52 1.65
N GLY A 105 13.93 -28.70 2.62
CA GLY A 105 15.26 -28.72 3.21
C GLY A 105 16.36 -28.09 2.35
N HIS A 106 16.04 -27.60 1.15
CA HIS A 106 17.02 -27.09 0.19
C HIS A 106 16.67 -25.67 -0.29
N MET A 107 17.70 -24.86 -0.52
CA MET A 107 17.56 -23.54 -1.14
C MET A 107 17.78 -23.67 -2.65
N ALA A 108 17.05 -22.92 -3.45
CA ALA A 108 17.35 -22.80 -4.88
C ALA A 108 18.75 -22.20 -5.10
N GLY A 109 19.50 -22.76 -6.05
CA GLY A 109 20.90 -22.38 -6.28
C GLY A 109 21.92 -22.91 -5.26
N GLY A 110 21.50 -23.74 -4.30
CA GLY A 110 22.37 -24.34 -3.26
C GLY A 110 23.09 -25.64 -3.66
N GLY A 111 23.16 -25.96 -4.96
CA GLY A 111 23.79 -27.18 -5.50
C GLY A 111 22.89 -28.41 -5.59
N VAL A 112 21.81 -28.44 -4.81
CA VAL A 112 20.71 -29.43 -4.93
C VAL A 112 19.42 -28.65 -5.14
N GLU A 113 18.72 -28.92 -6.24
CA GLU A 113 17.48 -28.20 -6.58
C GLU A 113 16.33 -28.64 -5.66
N PRO A 114 15.54 -27.71 -5.10
CA PRO A 114 14.40 -28.04 -4.25
C PRO A 114 13.32 -28.82 -5.00
N ASP A 115 12.88 -29.92 -4.41
CA ASP A 115 11.76 -30.73 -4.89
C ASP A 115 10.42 -30.08 -4.54
N LEU A 116 9.91 -29.23 -5.43
CA LEU A 116 8.67 -28.46 -5.23
C LEU A 116 7.40 -29.32 -5.26
N ASP A 117 7.46 -30.57 -5.72
CA ASP A 117 6.31 -31.48 -5.72
C ASP A 117 5.91 -31.91 -4.30
N ARG A 118 6.77 -31.65 -3.31
CA ARG A 118 6.47 -31.80 -1.88
C ARG A 118 5.53 -30.73 -1.33
N LEU A 119 5.36 -29.63 -2.06
CA LEU A 119 4.50 -28.52 -1.66
C LEU A 119 3.07 -28.76 -2.16
N LEU A 120 2.07 -28.37 -1.37
CA LEU A 120 0.68 -28.42 -1.82
C LEU A 120 0.52 -27.58 -3.10
N PRO A 121 -0.27 -28.03 -4.10
CA PRO A 121 -0.41 -27.31 -5.37
C PRO A 121 -0.80 -25.83 -5.23
N ALA A 122 -1.68 -25.53 -4.27
CA ALA A 122 -2.09 -24.17 -3.96
C ALA A 122 -0.92 -23.31 -3.43
N LEU A 123 -0.10 -23.86 -2.54
CA LEU A 123 1.08 -23.17 -2.01
C LEU A 123 2.16 -23.01 -3.08
N ARG A 124 2.33 -24.00 -3.96
CA ARG A 124 3.24 -23.92 -5.10
C ARG A 124 2.87 -22.78 -6.04
N ALA A 125 1.58 -22.65 -6.39
CA ALA A 125 1.11 -21.55 -7.23
C ALA A 125 1.42 -20.18 -6.60
N VAL A 126 1.22 -20.03 -5.28
CA VAL A 126 1.58 -18.80 -4.56
C VAL A 126 3.09 -18.52 -4.62
N ILE A 127 3.91 -19.54 -4.43
CA ILE A 127 5.38 -19.43 -4.48
C ILE A 127 5.85 -18.98 -5.88
N ASP A 128 5.24 -19.51 -6.95
CA ASP A 128 5.55 -19.11 -8.33
C ASP A 128 5.22 -17.63 -8.57
N GLU A 129 4.08 -17.16 -8.07
CA GLU A 129 3.69 -15.74 -8.12
C GLU A 129 4.68 -14.84 -7.37
N CYS A 130 5.14 -15.26 -6.19
CA CYS A 130 6.16 -14.54 -5.41
C CYS A 130 7.53 -14.49 -6.09
N ARG A 131 7.86 -15.50 -6.91
CA ARG A 131 9.17 -15.64 -7.56
C ARG A 131 9.25 -15.03 -8.95
N ARG A 132 8.20 -14.32 -9.39
CA ARG A 132 8.20 -13.63 -10.69
C ARG A 132 9.44 -12.74 -10.86
N PRO A 133 10.10 -12.77 -12.03
CA PRO A 133 11.28 -11.95 -12.29
C PRO A 133 11.02 -10.45 -12.10
N ASP A 134 9.87 -9.99 -12.57
CA ASP A 134 9.37 -8.64 -12.34
C ASP A 134 8.91 -8.48 -10.87
N PRO A 135 9.56 -7.61 -10.07
CA PRO A 135 9.15 -7.34 -8.68
C PRO A 135 7.73 -6.79 -8.58
N PHE A 136 7.24 -6.06 -9.58
CA PHE A 136 5.92 -5.43 -9.54
C PHE A 136 4.78 -6.41 -9.86
N ALA A 137 5.10 -7.55 -10.49
CA ALA A 137 4.14 -8.61 -10.77
C ALA A 137 3.93 -9.56 -9.57
N ARG A 138 4.68 -9.38 -8.47
CA ARG A 138 4.58 -10.19 -7.25
C ARG A 138 3.41 -9.70 -6.38
N PRO A 139 2.72 -10.59 -5.65
CA PRO A 139 1.67 -10.19 -4.71
C PRO A 139 2.24 -9.37 -3.54
N THR A 140 1.43 -8.51 -2.93
CA THR A 140 1.81 -7.86 -1.68
C THR A 140 1.77 -8.86 -0.51
N ALA A 141 2.41 -8.55 0.62
CA ALA A 141 2.32 -9.39 1.81
C ALA A 141 0.87 -9.53 2.33
N VAL A 142 0.03 -8.49 2.18
CA VAL A 142 -1.39 -8.55 2.52
C VAL A 142 -2.15 -9.48 1.56
N ASP A 143 -1.83 -9.46 0.27
CA ASP A 143 -2.41 -10.38 -0.71
C ASP A 143 -2.03 -11.83 -0.40
N LEU A 144 -0.79 -12.08 0.04
CA LEU A 144 -0.36 -13.41 0.49
C LEU A 144 -1.20 -13.92 1.66
N VAL A 145 -1.42 -13.11 2.69
CA VAL A 145 -2.26 -13.51 3.83
C VAL A 145 -3.68 -13.80 3.35
N ARG A 146 -4.23 -12.98 2.44
CA ARG A 146 -5.57 -13.20 1.86
C ARG A 146 -5.65 -14.52 1.10
N ILE A 147 -4.68 -14.80 0.24
CA ILE A 147 -4.63 -16.02 -0.57
C ILE A 147 -4.48 -17.25 0.34
N LEU A 148 -3.55 -17.19 1.32
CA LEU A 148 -3.32 -18.29 2.25
C LEU A 148 -4.57 -18.59 3.06
N LEU A 149 -5.28 -17.57 3.58
CA LEU A 149 -6.57 -17.77 4.27
C LEU A 149 -7.71 -18.30 3.38
N GLY A 150 -7.50 -18.45 2.07
CA GLY A 150 -8.50 -18.95 1.12
C GLY A 150 -9.55 -17.91 0.73
N HIS A 151 -9.28 -16.62 0.88
CA HIS A 151 -10.21 -15.53 0.54
C HIS A 151 -10.19 -15.13 -0.95
N SER A 152 -9.72 -16.02 -1.83
CA SER A 152 -9.63 -15.78 -3.27
C SER A 152 -11.02 -15.64 -3.91
N GLY A 153 -11.41 -14.41 -4.27
CA GLY A 153 -12.44 -14.16 -5.28
C GLY A 153 -13.90 -13.96 -4.83
N GLY A 154 -14.22 -13.79 -3.54
CA GLY A 154 -15.63 -13.55 -3.17
C GLY A 154 -16.00 -13.18 -1.74
N ALA A 155 -15.07 -13.20 -0.78
CA ALA A 155 -15.36 -12.81 0.59
C ALA A 155 -15.37 -11.27 0.73
N ARG A 156 -16.58 -10.72 0.62
CA ARG A 156 -16.93 -9.31 0.85
C ARG A 156 -16.40 -8.76 2.18
N GLY A 157 -15.76 -7.60 2.13
CA GLY A 157 -15.81 -6.60 3.21
C GLY A 157 -14.79 -6.65 4.35
N ALA A 158 -13.94 -7.68 4.46
CA ALA A 158 -12.95 -7.72 5.54
C ALA A 158 -11.86 -6.65 5.34
N THR A 159 -11.71 -5.77 6.32
CA THR A 159 -10.61 -4.81 6.40
C THR A 159 -9.26 -5.55 6.54
N VAL A 160 -8.17 -4.89 6.18
CA VAL A 160 -6.81 -5.44 6.37
C VAL A 160 -6.57 -5.84 7.83
N HIS A 161 -7.12 -5.06 8.77
CA HIS A 161 -7.02 -5.35 10.20
C HIS A 161 -7.71 -6.66 10.58
N GLU A 162 -8.95 -6.88 10.12
CA GLU A 162 -9.71 -8.10 10.39
C GLU A 162 -9.04 -9.34 9.77
N LEU A 163 -8.48 -9.19 8.57
CA LEU A 163 -7.74 -10.23 7.88
C LEU A 163 -6.50 -10.67 8.66
N LEU A 164 -5.72 -9.71 9.17
CA LEU A 164 -4.54 -10.01 9.98
C LEU A 164 -4.91 -10.61 11.34
N LEU A 165 -6.01 -10.15 11.97
CA LEU A 165 -6.51 -10.75 13.21
C LEU A 165 -6.97 -12.20 13.00
N GLU A 166 -7.61 -12.51 11.87
CA GLU A 166 -7.98 -13.88 11.53
C GLU A 166 -6.74 -14.77 11.32
N ALA A 167 -5.74 -14.28 10.59
CA ALA A 167 -4.51 -15.01 10.40
C ALA A 167 -3.82 -15.31 11.73
N GLU A 168 -3.73 -14.33 12.63
CA GLU A 168 -3.18 -14.52 13.97
C GLU A 168 -3.93 -15.55 14.79
N ARG A 169 -5.27 -15.54 14.75
CA ARG A 169 -6.07 -16.55 15.46
C ARG A 169 -5.75 -17.96 14.99
N ARG A 170 -5.51 -18.15 13.69
CA ARG A 170 -5.15 -19.47 13.13
C ARG A 170 -3.72 -19.89 13.42
N THR A 171 -2.80 -18.94 13.56
CA THR A 171 -1.38 -19.22 13.79
C THR A 171 -0.99 -19.15 15.26
N ARG A 172 -1.94 -18.85 16.16
CA ARG A 172 -1.66 -18.73 17.59
C ARG A 172 -1.20 -20.09 18.13
N PRO A 173 -0.02 -20.17 18.79
CA PRO A 173 0.40 -21.39 19.46
C PRO A 173 -0.65 -21.85 20.46
N TYR A 174 -0.77 -23.17 20.64
CA TYR A 174 -1.51 -23.71 21.77
C TYR A 174 -0.78 -23.34 23.06
N GLU A 175 -1.36 -22.39 23.79
CA GLU A 175 -0.94 -22.06 25.15
C GLU A 175 -1.78 -22.95 26.09
N PRO A 176 -1.18 -23.88 26.85
CA PRO A 176 -1.94 -24.69 27.80
C PRO A 176 -2.66 -23.76 28.76
N GLU A 177 -3.93 -24.05 29.07
CA GLU A 177 -4.69 -23.24 30.02
C GLU A 177 -3.89 -23.11 31.32
N PRO A 178 -3.73 -21.89 31.86
CA PRO A 178 -3.15 -21.75 33.19
C PRO A 178 -3.97 -22.62 34.15
N PRO A 179 -3.33 -23.31 35.11
CA PRO A 179 -4.04 -24.14 36.08
C PRO A 179 -5.18 -23.31 36.67
N ALA A 180 -6.40 -23.82 36.59
CA ALA A 180 -7.57 -23.13 37.09
C ALA A 180 -7.34 -22.76 38.56
N ASP A 181 -7.35 -21.47 38.86
CA ASP A 181 -7.40 -21.01 40.24
C ASP A 181 -8.67 -21.60 40.86
N ASP A 182 -8.52 -22.39 41.94
CA ASP A 182 -9.64 -22.84 42.74
C ASP A 182 -10.52 -21.62 43.07
N PRO A 183 -11.84 -21.66 42.83
CA PRO A 183 -12.67 -20.50 43.02
C PRO A 183 -12.69 -20.12 44.50
N VAL A 184 -12.00 -19.03 44.85
CA VAL A 184 -12.16 -18.38 46.14
C VAL A 184 -13.62 -17.91 46.21
N PRO A 185 -14.43 -18.36 47.18
CA PRO A 185 -15.82 -17.96 47.26
C PRO A 185 -15.93 -16.44 47.43
N ALA A 186 -16.54 -15.77 46.44
CA ALA A 186 -16.72 -14.33 46.48
C ALA A 186 -17.65 -13.90 47.64
N PRO A 187 -17.38 -12.76 48.31
CA PRO A 187 -18.23 -12.26 49.39
C PRO A 187 -19.65 -11.92 48.88
N LEU A 188 -20.66 -12.11 49.74
CA LEU A 188 -22.09 -12.13 49.41
C LEU A 188 -22.65 -10.85 48.76
N TRP A 189 -21.98 -9.71 48.92
CA TRP A 189 -22.39 -8.40 48.39
C TRP A 189 -22.34 -8.24 46.86
N ARG A 190 -21.75 -9.20 46.11
CA ARG A 190 -21.61 -9.16 44.65
C ARG A 190 -22.53 -10.13 43.90
N ARG A 191 -23.60 -10.63 44.55
CA ARG A 191 -24.59 -11.48 43.87
C ARG A 191 -25.64 -10.61 43.12
N PRO A 192 -26.06 -11.01 41.90
CA PRO A 192 -26.87 -10.18 40.99
C PRO A 192 -28.32 -9.95 41.44
N ALA A 193 -28.78 -10.55 42.54
CA ALA A 193 -30.11 -10.32 43.09
C ALA A 193 -30.31 -8.90 43.66
N TYR A 194 -29.24 -8.16 43.97
CA TYR A 194 -29.33 -6.83 44.55
C TYR A 194 -29.59 -5.71 43.52
N LEU A 195 -29.23 -5.92 42.26
CA LEU A 195 -29.42 -4.92 41.18
C LEU A 195 -30.81 -4.99 40.53
N ALA A 196 -31.56 -6.06 40.74
CA ALA A 196 -32.94 -6.20 40.28
C ALA A 196 -33.91 -5.22 40.98
N GLY A 197 -33.55 -4.70 42.15
CA GLY A 197 -34.36 -3.72 42.90
C GLY A 197 -34.33 -2.29 42.34
N LEU A 198 -33.30 -1.91 41.57
CA LEU A 198 -33.13 -0.55 41.05
C LEU A 198 -33.75 -0.32 39.67
N ALA A 199 -33.97 -1.37 38.88
CA ALA A 199 -34.52 -1.26 37.52
C ALA A 199 -36.05 -1.06 37.49
N VAL A 200 -36.79 -1.49 38.53
CA VAL A 200 -38.25 -1.35 38.60
C VAL A 200 -38.67 0.11 38.85
N GLY A 201 -37.82 0.92 39.50
CA GLY A 201 -38.12 2.33 39.79
C GLY A 201 -37.99 3.28 38.59
N VAL A 202 -37.12 2.97 37.62
CA VAL A 202 -36.86 3.85 36.47
C VAL A 202 -37.85 3.60 35.32
N LEU A 203 -38.37 2.37 35.19
CA LEU A 203 -39.33 2.02 34.14
C LEU A 203 -40.72 2.68 34.34
N ALA A 204 -41.05 3.12 35.56
CA ALA A 204 -42.33 3.76 35.89
C ALA A 204 -42.43 5.23 35.45
N VAL A 205 -41.31 5.89 35.11
CA VAL A 205 -41.30 7.33 34.75
C VAL A 205 -41.34 7.56 33.23
N ALA A 206 -40.97 6.56 32.40
CA ALA A 206 -40.93 6.72 30.94
C ALA A 206 -42.26 6.38 30.22
N VAL A 207 -43.24 5.76 30.90
CA VAL A 207 -44.55 5.42 30.33
C VAL A 207 -45.50 6.63 30.23
N ALA A 208 -45.12 7.79 30.79
CA ALA A 208 -45.97 8.98 30.81
C ALA A 208 -45.72 10.01 29.68
N ALA A 209 -44.80 9.77 28.74
CA ALA A 209 -44.53 10.74 27.67
C ALA A 209 -44.43 10.08 26.28
N GLY A 210 -45.54 10.14 25.54
CA GLY A 210 -45.45 10.48 24.12
C GLY A 210 -45.63 9.34 23.12
N THR A 211 -46.76 8.66 23.18
CA THR A 211 -47.38 8.03 22.00
C THR A 211 -47.88 9.09 21.02
N VAL A 212 -47.22 9.29 19.87
CA VAL A 212 -47.84 9.93 18.69
C VAL A 212 -47.34 9.27 17.40
N VAL A 213 -48.24 8.44 16.84
CA VAL A 213 -48.51 8.19 15.41
C VAL A 213 -47.35 7.69 14.54
N LEU A 214 -47.45 6.45 14.05
CA LEU A 214 -47.11 6.10 12.67
C LEU A 214 -47.93 4.87 12.22
N ILE A 215 -48.95 5.13 11.40
CA ILE A 215 -49.71 4.16 10.62
C ILE A 215 -49.29 4.31 9.15
N SER A 216 -49.02 3.17 8.54
CA SER A 216 -49.05 2.85 7.09
C SER A 216 -48.03 3.49 6.15
N GLY A 217 -47.34 2.60 5.44
CA GLY A 217 -46.67 2.91 4.18
C GLY A 217 -45.73 1.78 3.77
N ARG A 218 -46.26 0.80 3.02
CA ARG A 218 -45.44 -0.15 2.28
C ARG A 218 -44.49 0.63 1.37
N VAL A 219 -43.19 0.61 1.67
CA VAL A 219 -42.16 1.10 0.76
C VAL A 219 -41.62 -0.10 0.01
N THR A 220 -42.06 -0.24 -1.23
CA THR A 220 -41.40 -1.02 -2.28
C THR A 220 -39.92 -0.63 -2.31
N PRO A 221 -38.95 -1.56 -2.34
CA PRO A 221 -37.56 -1.17 -2.52
C PRO A 221 -37.43 -0.48 -3.88
N PRO A 222 -36.78 0.70 -3.99
CA PRO A 222 -36.54 1.28 -5.29
C PRO A 222 -35.66 0.33 -6.09
N SER A 223 -36.17 0.03 -7.29
CA SER A 223 -35.46 -0.49 -8.45
C SER A 223 -34.00 -0.04 -8.48
N SER A 224 -33.12 -0.96 -8.89
CA SER A 224 -31.74 -0.70 -9.28
C SER A 224 -31.68 0.43 -10.32
N ALA A 225 -31.65 1.68 -9.85
CA ALA A 225 -31.28 2.81 -10.66
C ALA A 225 -29.77 2.70 -10.87
N ALA A 226 -29.38 2.46 -12.12
CA ALA A 226 -28.01 2.57 -12.58
C ALA A 226 -27.41 3.90 -12.06
N ARG A 227 -26.33 3.81 -11.27
CA ARG A 227 -25.55 4.99 -10.90
C ARG A 227 -24.97 5.61 -12.17
N PRO A 228 -24.93 6.96 -12.27
CA PRO A 228 -24.38 7.63 -13.44
C PRO A 228 -22.90 7.27 -13.58
N ALA A 229 -22.51 6.80 -14.76
CA ALA A 229 -21.12 6.51 -15.09
C ALA A 229 -20.28 7.77 -14.80
N VAL A 230 -19.35 7.66 -13.85
CA VAL A 230 -18.28 8.65 -13.70
C VAL A 230 -17.45 8.48 -14.97
N ASN A 231 -17.71 9.31 -15.98
CA ASN A 231 -17.13 9.16 -17.32
C ASN A 231 -15.61 8.97 -17.26
N ASP A 232 -15.11 8.17 -18.18
CA ASP A 232 -13.69 8.04 -18.51
C ASP A 232 -13.10 9.44 -18.84
N VAL A 233 -12.26 9.94 -17.92
CA VAL A 233 -11.62 11.25 -18.00
C VAL A 233 -10.62 11.27 -19.16
N THR A 234 -9.92 10.16 -19.41
CA THR A 234 -8.98 10.06 -20.54
C THR A 234 -9.69 10.15 -21.87
N ALA A 235 -10.86 9.51 -22.01
CA ALA A 235 -11.69 9.62 -23.21
C ALA A 235 -12.23 11.05 -23.43
N ALA A 236 -12.62 11.74 -22.36
CA ALA A 236 -13.08 13.13 -22.45
C ALA A 236 -11.98 14.10 -22.90
N ILE A 237 -10.76 13.90 -22.40
CA ILE A 237 -9.58 14.70 -22.77
C ILE A 237 -9.15 14.36 -24.20
N GLY A 238 -9.18 13.09 -24.60
CA GLY A 238 -8.63 12.65 -25.88
C GLY A 238 -7.17 13.05 -26.05
N ARG A 239 -6.68 13.11 -27.28
CA ARG A 239 -5.29 13.50 -27.55
C ARG A 239 -5.16 15.04 -27.59
N ARG A 240 -4.59 15.66 -26.54
CA ARG A 240 -4.56 17.12 -26.35
C ARG A 240 -3.34 17.61 -25.58
N THR A 241 -3.08 18.91 -25.66
CA THR A 241 -2.06 19.62 -24.88
C THR A 241 -2.73 20.64 -23.97
N ALA A 242 -2.21 20.84 -22.77
CA ALA A 242 -2.67 21.85 -21.81
C ALA A 242 -1.48 22.53 -21.13
N THR A 243 -1.73 23.73 -20.61
CA THR A 243 -0.85 24.34 -19.62
C THR A 243 -1.28 23.88 -18.23
N PHE A 244 -0.32 23.78 -17.31
CA PHE A 244 -0.60 23.41 -15.93
C PHE A 244 0.29 24.18 -14.97
N GLU A 245 -0.21 24.33 -13.75
CA GLU A 245 0.55 24.78 -12.59
C GLU A 245 0.26 23.82 -11.44
N GLN A 246 1.30 23.26 -10.84
CA GLN A 246 1.20 22.33 -9.73
C GLN A 246 2.01 22.83 -8.55
N ARG A 247 1.38 22.88 -7.39
CA ARG A 247 2.02 23.15 -6.11
C ARG A 247 1.90 21.91 -5.22
N THR A 248 3.02 21.47 -4.67
CA THR A 248 3.10 20.33 -3.76
C THR A 248 3.74 20.78 -2.46
N GLU A 249 3.05 20.60 -1.34
CA GLU A 249 3.53 20.92 0.00
C GLU A 249 3.84 19.62 0.74
N LEU A 250 5.08 19.49 1.23
CA LEU A 250 5.60 18.30 1.90
C LEU A 250 5.82 18.63 3.38
N SER A 251 4.89 18.27 4.25
CA SER A 251 4.93 18.70 5.66
C SER A 251 6.15 18.16 6.43
N ARG A 252 6.63 16.96 6.09
CA ARG A 252 7.80 16.35 6.73
C ARG A 252 9.10 17.14 6.52
N TYR A 253 9.23 17.81 5.38
CA TYR A 253 10.45 18.51 4.99
C TYR A 253 10.30 20.04 5.00
N ASP A 254 9.11 20.56 5.33
CA ASP A 254 8.75 21.98 5.16
C ASP A 254 9.16 22.49 3.76
N GLU A 255 8.92 21.64 2.75
CA GLU A 255 9.35 21.85 1.38
C GLU A 255 8.12 22.10 0.49
N THR A 256 8.20 23.10 -0.37
CA THR A 256 7.22 23.32 -1.45
C THR A 256 7.87 23.05 -2.79
N VAL A 257 7.25 22.22 -3.63
CA VAL A 257 7.64 22.03 -5.02
C VAL A 257 6.60 22.69 -5.91
N VAL A 258 7.02 23.61 -6.77
CA VAL A 258 6.16 24.29 -7.75
C VAL A 258 6.62 23.92 -9.15
N ALA A 259 5.69 23.44 -9.97
CA ALA A 259 5.90 23.14 -11.38
C ALA A 259 4.92 23.94 -12.25
N ASP A 260 5.41 24.63 -13.26
CA ASP A 260 4.57 25.31 -14.25
C ASP A 260 5.04 25.00 -15.66
N GLY A 261 4.13 24.76 -16.59
CA GLY A 261 4.50 24.44 -17.95
C GLY A 261 3.38 23.89 -18.79
N ARG A 262 3.73 22.97 -19.69
CA ARG A 262 2.78 22.29 -20.57
C ARG A 262 2.91 20.78 -20.43
N LEU A 263 1.77 20.12 -20.57
CA LEU A 263 1.67 18.67 -20.69
C LEU A 263 1.02 18.31 -22.02
N SER A 264 1.44 17.19 -22.62
CA SER A 264 0.86 16.65 -23.84
C SER A 264 0.45 15.21 -23.60
N PHE A 265 -0.85 14.99 -23.70
CA PHE A 265 -1.49 13.73 -23.35
C PHE A 265 -1.90 12.95 -24.60
N ASP A 266 -1.59 11.66 -24.58
CA ASP A 266 -2.04 10.65 -25.52
C ASP A 266 -2.41 9.41 -24.73
N ALA A 267 -3.60 8.84 -24.95
CA ALA A 267 -4.05 7.66 -24.21
C ALA A 267 -3.13 6.44 -24.40
N ASN A 268 -2.32 6.42 -25.46
CA ASN A 268 -1.42 5.30 -25.77
C ASN A 268 0.05 5.55 -25.40
N ALA A 269 0.35 6.66 -24.72
CA ALA A 269 1.70 7.00 -24.28
C ALA A 269 1.69 7.59 -22.86
N ALA A 270 2.84 7.63 -22.21
CA ALA A 270 3.00 8.42 -20.99
C ALA A 270 2.83 9.92 -21.31
N THR A 271 2.18 10.68 -20.43
CA THR A 271 2.02 12.11 -20.63
C THR A 271 3.39 12.77 -20.65
N ALA A 272 3.66 13.53 -21.71
CA ALA A 272 4.89 14.28 -21.83
C ALA A 272 4.77 15.62 -21.12
N TYR A 273 5.85 16.07 -20.48
CA TYR A 273 5.90 17.34 -19.76
C TYR A 273 7.08 18.18 -20.26
N ASP A 274 6.86 19.48 -20.35
CA ASP A 274 7.89 20.50 -20.54
C ASP A 274 7.55 21.62 -19.55
N MET A 275 8.33 21.67 -18.47
CA MET A 275 7.98 22.39 -17.26
C MET A 275 9.18 23.10 -16.66
N LYS A 276 8.89 24.13 -15.89
CA LYS A 276 9.78 24.78 -14.97
C LYS A 276 9.51 24.22 -13.58
N LEU A 277 10.55 23.80 -12.88
CA LEU A 277 10.46 23.18 -11.56
C LEU A 277 11.25 24.01 -10.56
N THR A 278 10.60 24.35 -9.46
CA THR A 278 11.19 25.08 -8.32
C THR A 278 10.99 24.25 -7.07
N CYS A 279 12.08 23.87 -6.41
CA CYS A 279 12.08 23.06 -5.19
C CYS A 279 12.41 23.88 -3.95
N GLY A 280 11.61 23.76 -2.89
CA GLY A 280 11.83 24.39 -1.59
C GLY A 280 12.19 25.88 -1.66
N ASN A 281 13.14 26.28 -0.83
CA ASN A 281 13.70 27.64 -0.83
C ASN A 281 14.78 27.85 -1.93
N ALA A 282 14.85 27.00 -2.96
CA ALA A 282 15.86 27.15 -4.00
C ALA A 282 15.64 28.45 -4.80
N PRO A 283 16.68 29.26 -5.03
CA PRO A 283 16.55 30.53 -5.73
C PRO A 283 16.46 30.38 -7.26
N ARG A 284 16.57 29.17 -7.82
CA ARG A 284 16.63 28.93 -9.27
C ARG A 284 15.60 27.91 -9.70
N THR A 285 14.73 28.35 -10.60
CA THR A 285 13.80 27.51 -11.36
C THR A 285 14.55 26.80 -12.48
N THR A 286 14.43 25.48 -12.55
CA THR A 286 15.07 24.65 -13.58
C THR A 286 14.06 24.21 -14.64
N ARG A 287 14.42 24.26 -15.91
CA ARG A 287 13.62 23.64 -16.97
C ARG A 287 13.84 22.13 -16.97
N VAL A 288 12.75 21.38 -17.04
CA VAL A 288 12.69 19.94 -17.09
C VAL A 288 11.76 19.49 -18.21
N SER A 289 12.24 18.57 -19.05
CA SER A 289 11.40 17.87 -20.01
C SER A 289 11.32 16.39 -19.68
N LEU A 290 10.11 15.82 -19.70
CA LEU A 290 9.84 14.39 -19.51
C LEU A 290 9.12 13.86 -20.75
N VAL A 291 9.70 12.87 -21.41
CA VAL A 291 9.08 12.18 -22.55
C VAL A 291 9.27 10.67 -22.38
N GLY A 292 8.16 9.94 -22.22
CA GLY A 292 8.21 8.51 -21.94
C GLY A 292 8.97 8.21 -20.65
N ARG A 293 10.08 7.46 -20.76
CA ARG A 293 10.95 7.11 -19.62
C ARG A 293 12.15 8.04 -19.45
N SER A 294 12.32 8.99 -20.35
CA SER A 294 13.49 9.87 -20.38
C SER A 294 13.13 11.25 -19.80
N GLY A 295 14.00 11.75 -18.94
CA GLY A 295 13.96 13.12 -18.45
C GLY A 295 15.22 13.88 -18.81
N VAL A 296 15.12 15.19 -19.00
CA VAL A 296 16.27 16.11 -19.09
C VAL A 296 15.98 17.29 -18.18
N ALA A 297 16.87 17.57 -17.24
CA ALA A 297 16.78 18.70 -16.32
C ALA A 297 18.04 19.56 -16.45
N ALA A 298 17.88 20.85 -16.78
CA ALA A 298 19.01 21.75 -17.08
C ALA A 298 20.03 21.17 -18.08
N GLY A 299 19.57 20.45 -19.11
CA GLY A 299 20.42 19.78 -20.10
C GLY A 299 21.05 18.46 -19.65
N VAL A 300 20.83 18.04 -18.40
CA VAL A 300 21.34 16.77 -17.86
C VAL A 300 20.28 15.67 -17.99
N PRO A 301 20.54 14.57 -18.71
CA PRO A 301 19.59 13.47 -18.85
C PRO A 301 19.49 12.60 -17.59
N PHE A 302 18.30 12.06 -17.31
CA PHE A 302 18.02 11.11 -16.23
C PHE A 302 16.92 10.09 -16.61
N ASP A 303 16.90 8.94 -15.92
CA ASP A 303 15.85 7.91 -16.06
C ASP A 303 14.64 8.32 -15.21
N ALA A 304 13.52 8.69 -15.85
CA ALA A 304 12.32 9.14 -15.15
C ALA A 304 11.64 8.02 -14.35
N VAL A 305 12.00 6.76 -14.60
CA VAL A 305 11.45 5.60 -13.84
C VAL A 305 12.33 5.23 -12.66
N ARG A 306 13.61 5.58 -12.70
CA ARG A 306 14.56 5.44 -11.59
C ARG A 306 15.32 6.75 -11.43
N PRO A 307 14.63 7.83 -11.01
CA PRO A 307 15.27 9.10 -10.85
C PRO A 307 16.34 9.02 -9.75
N PRO A 308 17.43 9.79 -9.86
CA PRO A 308 18.38 9.89 -8.76
C PRO A 308 17.72 10.59 -7.56
N LEU A 309 18.27 10.40 -6.36
CA LEU A 309 17.78 11.07 -5.16
C LEU A 309 18.04 12.59 -5.19
N GLU A 310 19.10 13.01 -5.88
CA GLU A 310 19.48 14.40 -6.12
C GLU A 310 20.03 14.56 -7.54
N PRO A 311 19.95 15.75 -8.15
CA PRO A 311 19.33 16.98 -7.63
C PRO A 311 17.79 16.97 -7.66
N CYS A 312 17.17 17.89 -6.92
CA CYS A 312 15.71 17.91 -6.70
C CYS A 312 14.88 17.96 -7.99
N ASP A 313 15.36 18.68 -8.98
CA ASP A 313 14.74 18.78 -10.30
C ASP A 313 14.65 17.43 -11.03
N GLN A 314 15.60 16.53 -10.81
CA GLN A 314 15.56 15.17 -11.34
C GLN A 314 14.71 14.24 -10.45
N SER A 315 14.84 14.38 -9.12
CA SER A 315 14.15 13.51 -8.17
C SER A 315 12.64 13.77 -8.06
N ARG A 316 12.21 15.03 -8.19
CA ARG A 316 10.79 15.42 -8.05
C ARG A 316 10.02 15.48 -9.35
N ALA A 317 10.69 15.63 -10.50
CA ALA A 317 10.01 15.77 -11.79
C ALA A 317 9.07 14.61 -12.12
N PRO A 318 9.44 13.32 -11.94
CA PRO A 318 8.50 12.22 -12.16
C PRO A 318 7.27 12.32 -11.25
N SER A 319 7.43 12.73 -10.00
CA SER A 319 6.30 12.90 -9.08
C SER A 319 5.31 13.97 -9.53
N VAL A 320 5.76 15.04 -10.20
CA VAL A 320 4.87 16.06 -10.79
C VAL A 320 3.92 15.38 -11.79
N ARG A 321 4.46 14.56 -12.70
CA ARG A 321 3.68 13.80 -13.67
C ARG A 321 2.76 12.78 -12.99
N ASP A 322 3.28 11.99 -12.07
CA ASP A 322 2.51 10.95 -11.37
C ASP A 322 1.33 11.54 -10.59
N LEU A 323 1.43 12.78 -10.11
CA LEU A 323 0.38 13.46 -9.34
C LEU A 323 -0.59 14.30 -10.19
N SER A 324 -0.32 14.53 -11.48
CA SER A 324 -1.11 15.45 -12.31
C SER A 324 -1.53 14.90 -13.67
N SER A 325 -1.00 13.77 -14.10
CA SER A 325 -1.32 13.27 -15.44
C SER A 325 -2.80 12.86 -15.57
N PRO A 326 -3.40 12.99 -16.77
CA PRO A 326 -4.72 12.43 -17.04
C PRO A 326 -4.87 10.94 -16.72
N HIS A 327 -3.82 10.14 -16.95
CA HIS A 327 -3.78 8.72 -16.59
C HIS A 327 -3.87 8.54 -15.07
N SER A 328 -3.14 9.35 -14.29
CA SER A 328 -3.21 9.34 -12.82
C SER A 328 -4.59 9.75 -12.30
N ILE A 329 -5.22 10.76 -12.92
CA ILE A 329 -6.59 11.16 -12.57
C ILE A 329 -7.57 10.01 -12.78
N GLN A 330 -7.48 9.30 -13.92
CA GLN A 330 -8.33 8.16 -14.20
C GLN A 330 -8.07 7.01 -13.21
N ALA A 331 -6.81 6.71 -12.95
CA ALA A 331 -6.43 5.67 -12.00
C ALA A 331 -6.94 5.95 -10.57
N LEU A 332 -6.95 7.21 -10.13
CA LEU A 332 -7.55 7.60 -8.84
C LEU A 332 -9.06 7.34 -8.80
N ILE A 333 -9.77 7.68 -9.87
CA ILE A 333 -11.22 7.45 -9.98
C ILE A 333 -11.52 5.94 -9.97
N ASP A 334 -10.76 5.16 -10.72
CA ASP A 334 -10.93 3.71 -10.80
C ASP A 334 -10.62 3.03 -9.47
N ALA A 335 -9.54 3.43 -8.80
CA ALA A 335 -9.11 2.87 -7.52
C ALA A 335 -10.04 3.24 -6.34
N ALA A 336 -10.79 4.33 -6.44
CA ALA A 336 -11.75 4.74 -5.43
C ALA A 336 -13.07 3.95 -5.50
N GLU A 337 -13.36 3.25 -6.60
CA GLU A 337 -14.54 2.39 -6.76
C GLU A 337 -15.86 3.09 -6.33
N SER A 338 -16.51 2.61 -5.26
CA SER A 338 -17.75 3.18 -4.74
C SER A 338 -17.56 4.44 -3.88
N ASN A 339 -16.32 4.81 -3.54
CA ASN A 339 -15.98 5.98 -2.74
C ASN A 339 -15.79 7.24 -3.59
N VAL A 340 -16.40 7.29 -4.78
CA VAL A 340 -16.41 8.47 -5.65
C VAL A 340 -17.81 9.07 -5.66
N THR A 341 -17.88 10.39 -5.48
CA THR A 341 -19.10 11.16 -5.66
C THR A 341 -18.89 12.23 -6.73
N SER A 342 -19.91 12.47 -7.56
CA SER A 342 -19.89 13.50 -8.59
C SER A 342 -21.06 14.45 -8.34
N THR A 343 -20.76 15.73 -8.14
CA THR A 343 -21.74 16.78 -7.87
C THR A 343 -21.68 17.86 -8.96
N PRO A 344 -22.82 18.39 -9.43
CA PRO A 344 -22.83 19.52 -10.36
C PRO A 344 -22.14 20.75 -9.75
N ALA A 345 -21.39 21.50 -10.56
CA ALA A 345 -20.76 22.74 -10.17
C ALA A 345 -20.96 23.80 -11.27
N ALA A 346 -20.84 25.08 -10.94
CA ALA A 346 -20.92 26.15 -11.94
C ALA A 346 -19.89 25.91 -13.06
N GLY A 347 -20.37 25.72 -14.30
CA GLY A 347 -19.54 25.47 -15.48
C GLY A 347 -19.02 24.03 -15.64
N GLY A 348 -19.49 23.07 -14.84
CA GLY A 348 -19.05 21.67 -14.95
C GLY A 348 -19.49 20.78 -13.78
N ARG A 349 -18.56 19.99 -13.23
CA ARG A 349 -18.82 19.10 -12.10
C ARG A 349 -17.58 18.97 -11.20
N THR A 350 -17.84 18.67 -9.93
CA THR A 350 -16.82 18.33 -8.94
C THR A 350 -16.93 16.85 -8.62
N ILE A 351 -15.83 16.12 -8.79
CA ILE A 351 -15.67 14.71 -8.48
C ILE A 351 -14.79 14.63 -7.23
N THR A 352 -15.29 14.02 -6.17
CA THR A 352 -14.52 13.80 -4.94
C THR A 352 -14.45 12.32 -4.63
N GLY A 353 -13.36 11.87 -4.04
CA GLY A 353 -13.27 10.50 -3.59
C GLY A 353 -12.04 10.20 -2.75
N SER A 354 -11.93 8.95 -2.35
CA SER A 354 -10.81 8.42 -1.60
C SER A 354 -10.35 7.09 -2.18
N ALA A 355 -9.07 6.99 -2.51
CA ALA A 355 -8.44 5.79 -3.07
C ALA A 355 -7.26 5.35 -2.18
N LEU A 356 -6.98 4.05 -2.09
CA LEU A 356 -5.78 3.58 -1.41
C LEU A 356 -4.59 3.70 -2.35
N ALA A 357 -3.47 4.31 -1.91
CA ALA A 357 -2.35 4.62 -2.81
C ALA A 357 -1.78 3.37 -3.51
N HIS A 358 -1.70 2.24 -2.81
CA HIS A 358 -1.25 0.96 -3.38
C HIS A 358 -2.20 0.37 -4.45
N ARG A 359 -3.40 0.93 -4.66
CA ARG A 359 -4.34 0.52 -5.72
C ARG A 359 -4.28 1.42 -6.94
N VAL A 360 -3.71 2.61 -6.83
CA VAL A 360 -3.57 3.52 -7.96
C VAL A 360 -2.52 2.96 -8.91
N ARG A 361 -2.86 2.90 -10.20
CA ARG A 361 -2.00 2.43 -11.29
C ARG A 361 -2.04 3.48 -12.41
N GLY A 362 -1.49 4.66 -12.12
CA GLY A 362 -1.41 5.78 -13.05
C GLY A 362 -0.22 5.66 -14.01
N GLU A 363 0.53 6.75 -14.19
CA GLU A 363 1.76 6.77 -15.00
C GLU A 363 3.01 6.30 -14.26
N GLU A 364 2.87 5.95 -12.98
CA GLU A 364 3.97 5.45 -12.18
C GLU A 364 4.46 4.07 -12.62
N GLY A 365 5.78 3.89 -12.62
CA GLY A 365 6.42 2.58 -12.81
C GLY A 365 6.70 1.80 -11.52
N LEU A 366 6.35 2.36 -10.35
CA LEU A 366 6.63 1.82 -9.02
C LEU A 366 5.32 1.54 -8.27
N ALA A 367 5.33 0.59 -7.32
CA ALA A 367 4.16 0.19 -6.51
C ALA A 367 3.69 1.25 -5.49
N ALA A 368 4.11 2.50 -5.66
CA ALA A 368 3.86 3.64 -4.79
C ALA A 368 3.38 4.81 -5.64
N TYR A 369 2.21 5.37 -5.31
CA TYR A 369 1.70 6.55 -5.99
C TYR A 369 2.64 7.73 -5.74
N ALA A 370 3.26 8.24 -6.81
CA ALA A 370 4.22 9.34 -6.79
C ALA A 370 5.35 9.22 -5.75
N GLY A 371 5.90 8.02 -5.56
CA GLY A 371 7.01 7.73 -4.65
C GLY A 371 6.62 7.77 -3.16
N THR A 372 5.35 7.97 -2.84
CA THR A 372 4.86 7.85 -1.47
C THR A 372 4.54 6.39 -1.19
N SER A 373 5.39 5.74 -0.39
CA SER A 373 5.07 4.45 0.24
C SER A 373 3.93 4.66 1.23
N ALA A 374 2.69 4.69 0.75
CA ALA A 374 1.53 4.90 1.61
C ALA A 374 0.49 3.79 1.48
N GLU A 375 0.18 3.22 2.63
CA GLU A 375 -0.98 2.39 2.90
C GLU A 375 -2.20 3.24 3.31
N GLY A 376 -2.03 4.58 3.34
CA GLY A 376 -3.06 5.56 3.68
C GLY A 376 -3.97 5.93 2.50
N PRO A 377 -5.15 6.50 2.77
CA PRO A 377 -6.04 7.02 1.75
C PRO A 377 -5.43 8.26 1.07
N ILE A 378 -5.63 8.34 -0.25
CA ILE A 378 -5.47 9.54 -1.06
C ILE A 378 -6.87 10.13 -1.19
N GLU A 379 -7.11 11.24 -0.52
CA GLU A 379 -8.32 12.02 -0.77
C GLU A 379 -8.09 12.91 -1.99
N PHE A 380 -9.06 12.95 -2.90
CA PHE A 380 -8.96 13.79 -4.08
C PHE A 380 -10.23 14.58 -4.34
N THR A 381 -10.04 15.79 -4.90
CA THR A 381 -11.10 16.63 -5.43
C THR A 381 -10.71 17.10 -6.83
N LEU A 382 -11.38 16.57 -7.84
CA LEU A 382 -11.22 16.93 -9.24
C LEU A 382 -12.38 17.83 -9.67
N ARG A 383 -12.06 18.99 -10.25
CA ARG A 383 -13.02 19.82 -10.96
C ARG A 383 -12.81 19.64 -12.45
N VAL A 384 -13.89 19.40 -13.19
CA VAL A 384 -13.88 19.37 -14.65
C VAL A 384 -14.90 20.35 -15.23
N ASP A 385 -14.64 20.83 -16.44
CA ASP A 385 -15.55 21.72 -17.17
C ASP A 385 -16.77 20.97 -17.73
N ALA A 386 -17.66 21.68 -18.43
CA ALA A 386 -18.83 21.12 -19.09
C ALA A 386 -18.51 20.06 -20.16
N LYS A 387 -17.29 20.04 -20.70
CA LYS A 387 -16.79 19.05 -21.67
C LYS A 387 -16.08 17.87 -20.99
N GLY A 388 -15.94 17.91 -19.66
CA GLY A 388 -15.22 16.89 -18.88
C GLY A 388 -13.71 17.09 -18.84
N LEU A 389 -13.19 18.25 -19.25
CA LEU A 389 -11.77 18.56 -19.19
C LEU A 389 -11.36 18.98 -17.77
N PRO A 390 -10.24 18.48 -17.22
CA PRO A 390 -9.73 18.90 -15.92
C PRO A 390 -9.51 20.41 -15.85
N ILE A 391 -9.98 21.02 -14.77
CA ILE A 391 -9.73 22.43 -14.41
C ILE A 391 -8.78 22.47 -13.21
N SER A 392 -9.01 21.62 -12.22
CA SER A 392 -8.14 21.52 -11.05
C SER A 392 -8.21 20.14 -10.41
N LEU A 393 -7.10 19.68 -9.86
CA LEU A 393 -6.99 18.49 -9.04
C LEU A 393 -6.38 18.86 -7.69
N LYS A 394 -7.08 18.55 -6.60
CA LYS A 394 -6.52 18.61 -5.25
C LYS A 394 -6.33 17.20 -4.73
N LEU A 395 -5.18 16.92 -4.15
CA LEU A 395 -4.87 15.67 -3.49
C LEU A 395 -4.41 15.94 -2.07
N HIS A 396 -4.88 15.14 -1.13
CA HIS A 396 -4.37 15.07 0.23
C HIS A 396 -3.92 13.63 0.48
N LEU A 397 -2.61 13.45 0.71
CA LEU A 397 -2.01 12.15 0.96
C LEU A 397 -1.49 12.12 2.38
N GLU A 398 -1.82 11.06 3.12
CA GLU A 398 -1.24 10.81 4.45
C GLU A 398 -0.39 9.53 4.43
N SER A 399 0.86 9.66 4.89
CA SER A 399 1.76 8.53 5.11
C SER A 399 2.34 8.58 6.51
N ARG A 400 2.41 7.43 7.19
CA ARG A 400 3.15 7.33 8.46
C ARG A 400 4.65 7.58 8.28
N ALA A 401 5.19 7.22 7.12
CA ALA A 401 6.60 7.41 6.81
C ALA A 401 6.88 8.86 6.38
N ASP A 402 6.04 9.41 5.49
CA ASP A 402 6.34 10.64 4.75
C ASP A 402 5.57 11.88 5.23
N GLY A 403 4.73 11.75 6.25
CA GLY A 403 3.87 12.82 6.74
C GLY A 403 2.69 13.09 5.80
N THR A 404 2.16 14.30 5.86
CA THR A 404 1.12 14.76 4.93
C THR A 404 1.74 15.39 3.69
N ARG A 405 1.12 15.16 2.53
CA ARG A 405 1.47 15.79 1.27
C ARG A 405 0.21 16.35 0.63
N ASP A 406 0.17 17.66 0.50
CA ASP A 406 -0.92 18.39 -0.13
C ASP A 406 -0.51 18.80 -1.54
N VAL A 407 -1.36 18.54 -2.51
CA VAL A 407 -1.09 18.81 -3.92
C VAL A 407 -2.26 19.57 -4.52
N GLU A 408 -1.98 20.69 -5.17
CA GLU A 408 -2.94 21.42 -5.99
C GLU A 408 -2.39 21.57 -7.40
N THR A 409 -3.10 21.02 -8.37
CA THR A 409 -2.82 21.21 -9.79
C THR A 409 -3.95 21.99 -10.44
N VAL A 410 -3.63 23.00 -11.24
CA VAL A 410 -4.57 23.78 -12.05
C VAL A 410 -4.21 23.58 -13.52
N TYR A 411 -5.19 23.21 -14.33
CA TYR A 411 -5.05 23.02 -15.78
C TYR A 411 -5.71 24.16 -16.53
N ARG A 412 -5.08 24.61 -17.62
CA ARG A 412 -5.58 25.69 -18.47
C ARG A 412 -5.31 25.36 -19.94
N ASP A 413 -5.99 26.10 -20.82
CA ASP A 413 -5.70 26.14 -22.26
C ASP A 413 -5.64 24.78 -22.97
N TRP A 414 -6.53 23.84 -22.60
CA TRP A 414 -6.70 22.57 -23.33
C TRP A 414 -6.93 22.84 -24.82
N ARG A 415 -5.96 22.43 -25.66
CA ARG A 415 -5.91 22.72 -27.09
C ARG A 415 -5.56 21.47 -27.91
N ALA A 416 -5.47 21.64 -29.23
CA ALA A 416 -5.02 20.59 -30.13
C ALA A 416 -3.66 20.04 -29.70
N PHE A 417 -3.44 18.74 -29.93
CA PHE A 417 -2.20 18.08 -29.55
C PHE A 417 -0.99 18.68 -30.24
N GLU A 418 0.01 19.04 -29.45
CA GLU A 418 1.34 19.46 -29.89
C GLU A 418 2.35 18.55 -29.18
N ALA A 419 3.15 17.82 -29.94
CA ALA A 419 4.12 16.91 -29.33
C ALA A 419 5.18 17.69 -28.53
N ILE A 420 5.55 17.17 -27.37
CA ILE A 420 6.75 17.58 -26.64
C ILE A 420 7.83 16.58 -27.05
N GLU A 421 8.81 17.04 -27.83
CA GLU A 421 9.85 16.19 -28.44
C GLU A 421 10.99 15.84 -27.47
N GLY A 422 11.03 16.46 -26.29
CA GLY A 422 12.11 16.33 -25.32
C GLY A 422 13.25 17.31 -25.60
N GLU A 423 13.92 17.79 -24.55
CA GLU A 423 15.20 18.49 -24.73
C GLU A 423 16.28 17.45 -25.09
N THR A 424 17.09 17.71 -26.11
CA THR A 424 18.28 16.89 -26.36
C THR A 424 19.45 17.37 -25.49
N PRO A 425 20.38 16.49 -25.08
CA PRO A 425 21.50 16.87 -24.22
C PRO A 425 22.40 18.00 -24.75
N ASN A 426 22.24 18.42 -26.01
CA ASN A 426 23.08 19.42 -26.68
C ASN A 426 22.32 20.67 -27.18
N GLY A 427 21.12 20.93 -26.67
CA GLY A 427 20.32 22.11 -27.04
C GLY A 427 19.21 21.81 -28.03
#